data_AF-A0A7W7WTS3-F1
#
_entry.id   AF-A0A7W7WTS3-F1
#
_cell.length_a   1.000
_cell.length_b   1.000
_cell.length_c   1.000
_cell.angle_alpha   90.00
_cell.angle_beta   90.00
_cell.angle_gamma   90.00
#
_symmetry.space_group_name_H-M   'P 1'
#
loop_
_entity.id
_entity.type
_entity.pdbx_description
1 polymer ?
#
loop_
_entity_poly.entity_id
_entity_poly.type
_entity_poly.pdbx_seq_one_letter_code
_entity_poly.pdbx_strand_id
1 'polypeptide(L)'
;MSEFKPESSRSAVDAVVDAVRGLVDEGINRRVVVRDSKNDVVLEVPVALGVVAVLAAPVAATIGAGVALAGRCGITLENRRQPSNPPATTVDAEQA
;
A
#
# COMPACT_ATOMS: atom_id res chain seq x y z
N MET A 1 11.84 40.54 -10.48
CA MET A 1 12.60 39.39 -9.98
C MET A 1 11.57 38.31 -9.69
N SER A 2 11.20 37.58 -10.74
CA SER A 2 10.08 36.64 -10.85
C SER A 2 10.59 35.64 -11.92
N GLU A 3 10.52 34.32 -11.86
CA GLU A 3 9.67 33.38 -11.13
C GLU A 3 10.43 32.03 -11.08
N PHE A 4 10.37 31.28 -9.98
CA PHE A 4 10.78 29.87 -9.95
C PHE A 4 9.65 29.03 -10.55
N LYS A 5 9.83 28.59 -11.80
CA LYS A 5 8.84 27.86 -12.62
C LYS A 5 8.90 26.34 -12.31
N PRO A 6 7.86 25.74 -11.69
CA PRO A 6 7.90 24.36 -11.16
C PRO A 6 7.36 23.30 -12.14
N GLU A 7 7.74 23.35 -13.42
CA GLU A 7 7.13 22.51 -14.46
C GLU A 7 7.90 21.25 -14.86
N SER A 8 9.16 21.11 -14.44
CA SER A 8 10.01 19.98 -14.86
C SER A 8 9.84 18.72 -13.98
N SER A 9 9.44 18.88 -12.71
CA SER A 9 9.33 17.73 -11.80
C SER A 9 8.10 16.85 -12.10
N ARG A 10 7.01 17.42 -12.63
CA ARG A 10 5.75 16.70 -12.85
C ARG A 10 5.86 15.65 -13.96
N SER A 11 6.54 15.95 -15.07
CA SER A 11 6.71 14.99 -16.17
C SER A 11 7.75 13.89 -15.86
N ALA A 12 8.78 14.20 -15.07
CA ALA A 12 9.77 13.22 -14.64
C ALA A 12 9.17 12.22 -13.63
N VAL A 13 8.36 12.70 -12.69
CA VAL A 13 7.60 11.83 -11.79
C VAL A 13 6.62 10.96 -12.57
N ASP A 14 5.93 11.51 -13.57
CA ASP A 14 5.00 10.76 -14.43
C ASP A 14 5.70 9.62 -15.19
N ALA A 15 6.88 9.89 -15.76
CA ALA A 15 7.69 8.88 -16.45
C ALA A 15 8.18 7.76 -15.53
N VAL A 16 8.55 8.09 -14.27
CA VAL A 16 8.95 7.08 -13.28
C VAL A 16 7.74 6.26 -12.82
N VAL A 17 6.59 6.90 -12.60
CA VAL A 17 5.35 6.20 -12.26
C VAL A 17 4.93 5.25 -13.38
N ASP A 18 5.01 5.68 -14.63
CA ASP A 18 4.70 4.83 -15.80
C ASP A 18 5.67 3.65 -15.92
N ALA A 19 6.97 3.89 -15.74
CA ALA A 19 7.97 2.84 -15.73
C ALA A 19 7.74 1.82 -14.60
N VAL A 20 7.52 2.30 -13.36
CA VAL A 20 7.21 1.42 -12.21
C VAL A 20 5.91 0.65 -12.46
N ARG A 21 4.91 1.29 -13.06
CA ARG A 21 3.63 0.66 -13.39
C ARG A 21 3.79 -0.43 -14.45
N GLY A 22 4.64 -0.23 -15.46
CA GLY A 22 5.02 -1.26 -16.43
C GLY A 22 5.76 -2.45 -15.80
N LEU A 23 6.70 -2.19 -14.88
CA LEU A 23 7.39 -3.27 -14.15
C LEU A 23 6.46 -4.06 -13.22
N VAL A 24 5.53 -3.37 -12.55
CA VAL A 24 4.51 -4.00 -11.69
C VAL A 24 3.57 -4.88 -12.51
N ASP A 25 3.19 -4.45 -13.71
CA ASP A 25 2.33 -5.23 -14.61
C ASP A 25 3.02 -6.51 -15.10
N GLU A 26 4.33 -6.48 -15.39
CA GLU A 26 5.08 -7.66 -15.81
C GLU A 26 5.31 -8.66 -14.64
N GLY A 27 5.56 -8.16 -13.42
CA GLY A 27 5.97 -8.98 -12.28
C GLY A 27 4.85 -9.44 -11.33
N ILE A 28 3.86 -8.58 -11.03
CA ILE A 28 2.74 -8.88 -10.11
C ILE A 28 1.61 -9.63 -10.81
N ASN A 29 1.54 -9.61 -12.14
CA ASN A 29 0.45 -10.23 -12.89
C ASN A 29 0.50 -11.78 -12.92
N ARG A 30 1.47 -12.39 -12.24
CA ARG A 30 1.50 -13.84 -12.06
C ARG A 30 0.44 -14.27 -11.03
N ARG A 31 -0.65 -14.85 -11.53
CA ARG A 31 -1.78 -15.37 -10.73
C ARG A 31 -1.85 -16.89 -10.82
N VAL A 32 -2.20 -17.53 -9.71
CA VAL A 32 -2.58 -18.94 -9.65
C VAL A 32 -4.09 -19.02 -9.85
N VAL A 33 -4.52 -19.77 -10.86
CA VAL A 33 -5.93 -19.96 -11.22
C VAL A 33 -6.31 -21.40 -10.90
N VAL A 34 -7.26 -21.58 -9.98
CA VAL A 34 -7.87 -22.88 -9.67
C VAL A 34 -9.16 -22.98 -10.47
N ARG A 35 -9.31 -24.09 -11.19
CA ARG A 35 -10.51 -24.40 -11.97
C ARG A 35 -11.17 -25.66 -11.42
N ASP A 36 -12.50 -25.71 -11.51
CA ASP A 36 -13.27 -26.91 -11.25
C ASP A 36 -13.23 -27.89 -12.46
N SER A 37 -13.77 -29.10 -12.27
CA SER A 37 -13.98 -30.12 -13.31
C SER A 37 -14.70 -29.60 -14.56
N LYS A 38 -15.54 -28.57 -14.43
CA LYS A 38 -16.21 -27.90 -15.57
C LYS A 38 -15.36 -26.83 -16.28
N ASN A 39 -14.08 -26.70 -15.95
CA ASN A 39 -13.17 -25.63 -16.39
C ASN A 39 -13.57 -24.21 -15.96
N ASP A 40 -14.52 -24.07 -15.03
CA ASP A 40 -14.90 -22.78 -14.45
C ASP A 40 -13.88 -22.33 -13.40
N VAL A 41 -13.58 -21.03 -13.38
CA VAL A 41 -12.58 -20.46 -12.47
C VAL A 41 -13.20 -20.26 -11.09
N VAL A 42 -12.75 -21.06 -10.12
CA VAL A 42 -13.27 -21.01 -8.75
C VAL A 42 -12.45 -20.09 -7.83
N LEU A 43 -11.18 -19.87 -8.16
CA LEU A 43 -10.28 -19.04 -7.36
C LEU A 43 -9.10 -18.53 -8.19
N GLU A 44 -8.82 -17.23 -8.10
CA GLU A 44 -7.61 -16.62 -8.66
C GLU A 44 -6.86 -15.83 -7.59
N VAL A 45 -5.58 -16.13 -7.37
CA VAL A 45 -4.76 -15.45 -6.35
C VAL A 45 -3.40 -15.07 -6.93
N PRO A 46 -2.94 -13.81 -6.79
CA PRO A 46 -1.59 -13.40 -7.18
C PRO A 46 -0.52 -14.14 -6.36
N VAL A 47 0.54 -14.61 -7.02
CA VAL A 47 1.65 -15.29 -6.35
C VAL A 47 2.33 -14.36 -5.33
N ALA A 48 2.44 -13.07 -5.63
CA ALA A 48 3.00 -12.07 -4.74
C ALA A 48 2.25 -11.98 -3.40
N LEU A 49 0.92 -12.14 -3.41
CA LEU A 49 0.11 -12.19 -2.20
C LEU A 49 0.52 -13.37 -1.32
N GLY A 50 0.79 -14.53 -1.94
CA GLY A 50 1.26 -15.73 -1.23
C GLY A 50 2.60 -15.52 -0.52
N VAL A 51 3.55 -14.82 -1.15
CA VAL A 51 4.87 -14.52 -0.55
C VAL A 51 4.72 -13.60 0.66
N VAL A 52 3.98 -12.50 0.51
CA VAL A 52 3.71 -11.57 1.61
C VAL A 52 2.94 -12.29 2.74
N ALA A 53 1.95 -13.10 2.38
CA ALA A 53 1.17 -13.88 3.34
C ALA A 53 2.05 -14.87 4.10
N VAL A 54 2.98 -15.58 3.47
CA VAL A 54 3.91 -16.50 4.17
C VAL A 54 4.76 -15.77 5.21
N LEU A 55 5.24 -14.58 4.90
CA LEU A 55 6.05 -13.78 5.83
C LEU A 55 5.20 -13.20 6.97
N ALA A 56 3.97 -12.79 6.68
CA ALA A 56 3.04 -12.25 7.67
C ALA A 56 2.31 -13.35 8.47
N ALA A 57 2.29 -14.59 7.97
CA ALA A 57 1.51 -15.70 8.50
C ALA A 57 1.78 -15.98 9.98
N PRO A 58 3.03 -15.99 10.49
CA PRO A 58 3.27 -16.30 11.90
C PRO A 58 2.62 -15.30 12.86
N VAL A 59 2.72 -14.01 12.55
CA VAL A 59 2.11 -12.94 13.35
C VAL A 59 0.59 -13.00 13.24
N ALA A 60 0.08 -13.10 12.02
CA ALA A 60 -1.36 -13.22 11.77
C ALA A 60 -1.96 -14.49 12.41
N ALA A 61 -1.26 -15.61 12.40
CA ALA A 61 -1.67 -16.87 13.03
C ALA A 61 -1.69 -16.76 14.56
N THR A 62 -0.73 -16.07 15.15
CA THR A 62 -0.71 -15.84 16.61
C THR A 62 -1.92 -14.99 17.03
N ILE A 63 -2.19 -13.90 16.32
CA ILE A 63 -3.37 -13.05 16.55
C ILE A 63 -4.64 -13.85 16.30
N GLY A 64 -4.73 -14.54 15.17
CA GLY A 64 -5.90 -15.32 14.76
C GLY A 64 -6.22 -16.45 15.73
N ALA A 65 -5.22 -17.20 16.19
CA ALA A 65 -5.39 -18.25 17.19
C ALA A 65 -5.87 -17.67 18.52
N GLY A 66 -5.28 -16.56 18.97
CA GLY A 66 -5.72 -15.86 20.17
C GLY A 66 -7.18 -15.40 20.08
N VAL A 67 -7.55 -14.76 18.97
CA VAL A 67 -8.93 -14.31 18.71
C VAL A 67 -9.89 -15.49 18.63
N ALA A 68 -9.52 -16.56 17.92
CA ALA A 68 -10.34 -17.77 17.79
C ALA A 68 -10.62 -18.43 19.14
N LEU A 69 -9.64 -18.46 20.05
CA LEU A 69 -9.80 -18.98 21.41
C LEU A 69 -10.65 -18.05 22.29
N ALA A 70 -10.50 -16.73 22.14
CA ALA A 70 -11.24 -15.76 22.95
C ALA A 70 -12.71 -15.57 22.51
N GLY A 71 -13.05 -15.94 21.27
CA GLY A 71 -14.40 -15.81 20.74
C GLY A 71 -14.70 -14.40 20.21
N ARG A 72 -15.77 -13.76 20.68
CA ARG A 72 -16.19 -12.43 20.19
C ARG A 72 -15.30 -11.33 20.77
N CYS A 73 -14.20 -11.02 20.09
CA CYS A 73 -13.33 -9.89 20.43
C CYS A 73 -13.24 -8.90 19.26
N GLY A 74 -13.05 -7.61 19.58
CA GLY A 74 -12.78 -6.56 18.60
C GLY A 74 -11.29 -6.38 18.37
N ILE A 75 -10.89 -6.08 17.13
CA ILE A 75 -9.50 -5.77 16.77
C ILE A 75 -9.41 -4.26 16.55
N THR A 76 -8.65 -3.57 17.39
CA THR A 76 -8.36 -2.13 17.25
C THR A 76 -6.89 -1.95 16.86
N LEU A 77 -6.64 -1.19 15.78
CA LEU A 77 -5.30 -0.81 15.37
C LEU A 77 -4.95 0.53 16.01
N GLU A 78 -3.92 0.54 16.86
CA GLU A 78 -3.42 1.76 17.49
C GLU A 78 -2.17 2.22 16.74
N ASN A 79 -2.24 3.39 16.12
CA ASN A 79 -1.04 4.04 15.57
C ASN A 79 -0.44 4.94 16.64
N ARG A 80 0.68 4.52 17.22
CA ARG A 80 1.36 5.29 18.27
C ARG A 80 2.12 6.54 17.77
N ARG A 81 1.81 7.04 16.57
CA ARG A 81 2.28 8.34 16.08
C ARG A 81 1.14 9.33 15.88
N GLN A 82 0.91 10.17 16.89
CA GLN A 82 0.61 11.59 16.68
C GLN A 82 0.85 12.39 17.97
N PRO A 83 1.90 13.23 18.00
CA PRO A 83 1.66 14.64 18.32
C PRO A 83 1.92 15.45 17.05
N SER A 84 0.85 15.75 16.32
CA SER A 84 0.85 16.79 15.30
C SER A 84 0.48 18.11 15.96
N ASN A 85 1.41 19.07 15.95
CA ASN A 85 1.12 20.48 15.75
C ASN A 85 2.40 21.24 15.35
N PRO A 86 2.30 22.34 14.59
CA PRO A 86 2.37 22.33 13.12
C PRO A 86 3.55 23.16 12.56
N PRO A 87 3.95 22.97 11.29
CA PRO A 87 4.81 23.92 10.59
C PRO A 87 3.96 25.06 10.04
N ALA A 88 3.85 26.15 10.79
CA ALA A 88 3.52 27.45 10.20
C ALA A 88 4.80 28.29 10.24
N THR A 89 5.65 28.13 9.23
CA THR A 89 6.52 29.24 8.83
C THR A 89 5.59 30.33 8.34
N THR A 90 5.38 31.34 9.19
CA THR A 90 4.92 32.66 8.78
C THR A 90 5.95 33.20 7.80
N VAL A 91 5.71 33.02 6.50
CA VAL A 91 6.21 33.97 5.52
C VAL A 91 5.35 35.20 5.66
N ASP A 92 5.78 36.07 6.55
CA ASP A 92 5.33 37.46 6.62
C ASP A 92 5.80 38.11 5.31
N ALA A 93 4.87 38.21 4.37
CA ALA A 93 5.02 39.10 3.22
C ALA A 93 4.71 40.51 3.73
N GLU A 94 5.69 41.14 4.38
CA GLU A 94 5.73 42.58 4.59
C GLU A 94 5.85 43.25 3.21
N GLN A 95 4.69 43.53 2.60
CA GLN A 95 4.54 44.59 1.61
C GLN A 95 4.16 45.87 2.36
N ALA A 96 5.11 46.80 2.45
CA ALA A 96 4.87 48.22 2.69
C ALA A 96 5.87 49.03 1.85
#